data_AF-A0A561DXC3-F1
#
_entry.id   AF-A0A561DXC3-F1
#
_cell.length_a   1.000
_cell.length_b   1.000
_cell.length_c   1.000
_cell.angle_alpha   90.00
_cell.angle_beta   90.00
_cell.angle_gamma   90.00
#
_symmetry.space_group_name_H-M   'P 1'
#
loop_
_entity.id
_entity.type
_entity.pdbx_description
1 polymer ?
#
loop_
_entity_poly.entity_id
_entity_poly.type
_entity_poly.pdbx_seq_one_letter_code
_entity_poly.pdbx_strand_id
1 'polypeptide(L)'
;MHKLLRFHKKRVKILSTNLVATVRIVLALTVQAIRFSNNAKLIIQQLEGFGLPPNPIKPQLYQDAIDSLTDAFNTIQAHHLNLQWPTDPILPLNPIYPNDPIRIKLSDNRALLALDRTNDAIRYIHTALLVSADSDITEQLLLIKFQVKSARLVLEDGIDAPPFAGDVKSR
;
A
#
# COMPACT_ATOMS: atom_id res chain seq x y z
N MET A 1 -9.45 44.21 39.69
CA MET A 1 -8.61 43.09 39.18
C MET A 1 -9.51 42.13 38.39
N HIS A 2 -9.60 42.28 37.06
CA HIS A 2 -10.35 41.33 36.22
C HIS A 2 -9.38 40.40 35.50
N LYS A 3 -9.40 39.12 35.88
CA LYS A 3 -8.67 38.03 35.23
C LYS A 3 -9.41 37.66 33.94
N LEU A 4 -8.88 38.04 32.79
CA LEU A 4 -9.35 37.59 31.48
C LEU A 4 -8.91 36.13 31.27
N LEU A 5 -9.86 35.21 31.38
CA LEU A 5 -9.72 33.81 30.94
C LEU A 5 -9.55 33.78 29.41
N ARG A 6 -8.32 33.55 28.94
CA ARG A 6 -8.06 33.24 27.54
C ARG A 6 -8.53 31.81 27.25
N PHE A 7 -9.70 31.68 26.65
CA PHE A 7 -10.11 30.44 26.00
C PHE A 7 -9.18 30.13 24.83
N HIS A 8 -8.33 29.11 24.98
CA HIS A 8 -7.64 28.49 23.85
C HIS A 8 -8.69 27.76 22.98
N LYS A 9 -9.26 28.50 22.03
CA LYS A 9 -10.13 27.95 21.00
C LYS A 9 -9.26 27.05 20.13
N LYS A 10 -9.32 25.73 20.35
CA LYS A 10 -8.69 24.72 19.49
C LYS A 10 -9.26 24.92 18.09
N ARG A 11 -8.52 25.61 17.21
CA ARG A 11 -8.96 25.85 15.83
C ARG A 11 -8.99 24.49 15.15
N VAL A 12 -10.18 23.98 14.85
CA VAL A 12 -10.35 22.90 13.88
C VAL A 12 -9.85 23.48 12.55
N LYS A 13 -8.64 23.11 12.12
CA LYS A 13 -8.08 23.55 10.84
C LYS A 13 -8.86 22.84 9.74
N ILE A 14 -9.55 23.62 8.91
CA ILE A 14 -10.35 23.09 7.79
C ILE A 14 -9.40 22.87 6.61
N LEU A 15 -9.20 21.62 6.23
CA LEU A 15 -8.47 21.23 5.02
C LEU A 15 -9.19 21.75 3.76
N SER A 16 -8.44 22.10 2.71
CA SER A 16 -9.06 22.44 1.43
C SER A 16 -9.74 21.22 0.81
N THR A 17 -10.87 21.42 0.11
CA THR A 17 -11.63 20.33 -0.52
C THR A 17 -10.76 19.51 -1.49
N ASN A 18 -9.85 20.15 -2.21
CA ASN A 18 -8.92 19.50 -3.14
C ASN A 18 -7.91 18.60 -2.42
N LEU A 19 -7.38 19.05 -1.27
CA LEU A 19 -6.47 18.27 -0.46
C LEU A 19 -7.18 17.04 0.15
N VAL A 20 -8.39 17.22 0.65
CA VAL A 20 -9.22 16.11 1.15
C VAL A 20 -9.50 15.08 0.05
N ALA A 21 -9.91 15.52 -1.15
CA ALA A 21 -10.18 14.63 -2.27
C ALA A 21 -8.92 13.86 -2.70
N THR A 22 -7.78 14.55 -2.76
CA THR A 22 -6.48 13.93 -3.12
C THR A 22 -6.07 12.87 -2.11
N VAL A 23 -6.19 13.16 -0.81
CA VAL A 23 -5.83 12.18 0.25
C VAL A 23 -6.81 11.00 0.27
N ARG A 24 -8.08 11.17 -0.09
CA ARG A 24 -9.03 10.07 -0.30
C ARG A 24 -8.61 9.14 -1.43
N ILE A 25 -8.10 9.71 -2.53
CA ILE A 25 -7.59 8.90 -3.65
C ILE A 25 -6.35 8.12 -3.20
N VAL A 26 -5.42 8.75 -2.48
CA VAL A 26 -4.26 8.07 -1.88
C VAL A 26 -4.70 6.90 -1.01
N LEU A 27 -5.66 7.12 -0.09
CA LEU A 27 -6.20 6.06 0.77
C LEU A 27 -6.75 4.88 -0.05
N ALA A 28 -7.58 5.15 -1.05
CA ALA A 28 -8.19 4.12 -1.89
C ALA A 28 -7.14 3.32 -2.68
N LEU A 29 -6.10 3.99 -3.18
CA LEU A 29 -5.00 3.35 -3.91
C LEU A 29 -4.13 2.50 -2.99
N THR A 30 -3.78 3.00 -1.80
CA THR A 30 -3.04 2.24 -0.78
C THR A 30 -3.79 0.96 -0.39
N VAL A 31 -5.10 1.06 -0.15
CA VAL A 31 -5.94 -0.09 0.18
C VAL A 31 -6.01 -1.12 -0.96
N GLN A 32 -6.09 -0.67 -2.22
CA GLN A 32 -6.04 -1.58 -3.37
C GLN A 32 -4.67 -2.27 -3.48
N ALA A 33 -3.58 -1.54 -3.25
CA ALA A 33 -2.23 -2.10 -3.26
C ALA A 33 -2.08 -3.20 -2.20
N ILE A 34 -2.52 -2.96 -0.95
CA ILE A 34 -2.50 -3.97 0.13
C ILE A 34 -3.15 -5.28 -0.31
N ARG A 35 -4.33 -5.19 -0.94
CA ARG A 35 -5.08 -6.38 -1.37
C ARG A 35 -4.39 -7.13 -2.49
N PHE A 36 -3.85 -6.41 -3.46
CA PHE A 36 -3.14 -7.03 -4.56
C PHE A 36 -1.85 -7.70 -4.08
N SER A 37 -1.10 -7.08 -3.16
CA SER A 37 0.05 -7.70 -2.49
C SER A 37 -0.35 -8.95 -1.71
N ASN A 38 -1.45 -8.89 -0.94
CA ASN A 38 -1.94 -10.04 -0.19
C ASN A 38 -2.40 -11.18 -1.11
N ASN A 39 -3.04 -10.87 -2.23
CA ASN A 39 -3.39 -11.87 -3.24
C ASN A 39 -2.15 -12.51 -3.86
N ALA A 40 -1.13 -11.72 -4.21
CA ALA A 40 0.14 -12.24 -4.74
C ALA A 40 0.80 -13.20 -3.74
N LYS A 41 0.84 -12.81 -2.45
CA LYS A 41 1.33 -13.62 -1.32
C LYS A 41 0.57 -14.93 -1.16
N LEU A 42 -0.76 -14.89 -1.11
CA LEU A 42 -1.57 -16.10 -0.96
C LEU A 42 -1.38 -17.06 -2.14
N ILE A 43 -1.28 -16.55 -3.37
CA ILE A 43 -1.06 -17.38 -4.55
C ILE A 43 0.32 -18.06 -4.48
N ILE A 44 1.38 -17.34 -4.10
CA ILE A 44 2.72 -17.95 -4.01
C ILE A 44 2.80 -18.95 -2.86
N GLN A 45 2.16 -18.68 -1.71
CA GLN A 45 2.05 -19.62 -0.58
C GLN A 45 1.31 -20.91 -0.96
N GLN A 46 0.30 -20.82 -1.83
CA GLN A 46 -0.38 -22.01 -2.36
C GLN A 46 0.51 -22.86 -3.28
N LEU A 47 1.55 -22.27 -3.88
CA LEU A 47 2.50 -22.98 -4.74
C LEU A 47 3.58 -23.72 -3.94
N GLU A 48 3.80 -23.37 -2.67
CA GLU A 48 4.78 -24.04 -1.79
C GLU A 48 4.48 -25.53 -1.56
N GLY A 49 3.25 -25.97 -1.83
CA GLY A 49 2.84 -27.37 -1.78
C GLY A 49 3.16 -28.20 -3.04
N PHE A 50 3.75 -27.63 -4.10
CA PHE A 50 3.91 -28.30 -5.39
C PHE A 50 5.35 -28.23 -5.95
N GLY A 51 6.02 -29.39 -6.01
CA GLY A 51 7.07 -29.71 -6.99
C GLY A 51 8.49 -29.19 -6.76
N LEU A 52 8.69 -27.96 -6.28
CA LEU A 52 10.01 -27.37 -6.03
C LEU A 52 10.06 -26.71 -4.64
N PRO A 53 11.23 -26.68 -3.98
CA PRO A 53 11.37 -25.97 -2.71
C PRO A 53 11.02 -24.49 -2.92
N PRO A 54 10.06 -23.96 -2.14
CA PRO A 54 9.62 -22.58 -2.28
C PRO A 54 10.77 -21.61 -2.01
N ASN A 55 10.75 -20.45 -2.67
CA ASN A 55 11.62 -19.35 -2.26
C ASN A 55 10.93 -18.60 -1.11
N PRO A 56 11.39 -18.73 0.15
CA PRO A 56 10.74 -18.08 1.29
C PRO A 56 10.85 -16.55 1.22
N ILE A 57 11.77 -16.01 0.40
CA ILE A 57 11.98 -14.57 0.26
C ILE A 57 10.81 -13.91 -0.49
N LYS A 58 10.27 -14.55 -1.54
CA LYS A 58 9.19 -13.96 -2.34
C LYS A 58 7.89 -13.66 -1.55
N PRO A 59 7.33 -14.58 -0.74
CA PRO A 59 6.19 -14.27 0.12
C PRO A 59 6.52 -13.26 1.22
N GLN A 60 7.77 -13.25 1.72
CA GLN A 60 8.21 -12.25 2.71
C GLN A 60 8.24 -10.84 2.11
N LEU A 61 8.76 -10.67 0.90
CA LEU A 61 8.76 -9.37 0.20
C LEU A 61 7.34 -8.82 -0.01
N TYR A 62 6.38 -9.69 -0.34
CA TYR A 62 4.97 -9.31 -0.39
C TYR A 62 4.39 -8.97 0.98
N GLN A 63 4.83 -9.63 2.05
CA GLN A 63 4.45 -9.27 3.42
C GLN A 63 5.01 -7.90 3.82
N ASP A 64 6.28 -7.63 3.55
CA ASP A 64 6.93 -6.35 3.84
C ASP A 64 6.25 -5.19 3.09
N ALA A 65 5.78 -5.45 1.86
CA ALA A 65 4.96 -4.51 1.11
C ALA A 65 3.62 -4.21 1.81
N ILE A 66 2.93 -5.26 2.27
CA ILE A 66 1.66 -5.15 3.01
C ILE A 66 1.84 -4.34 4.28
N ASP A 67 2.90 -4.60 5.04
CA ASP A 67 3.18 -3.93 6.31
C ASP A 67 3.45 -2.44 6.08
N SER A 68 4.33 -2.10 5.12
CA SER A 68 4.63 -0.72 4.74
C SER A 68 3.39 0.06 4.27
N LEU A 69 2.52 -0.59 3.47
CA LEU A 69 1.27 0.03 3.03
C LEU A 69 0.25 0.17 4.16
N THR A 70 0.25 -0.76 5.12
CA THR A 70 -0.60 -0.72 6.31
C THR A 70 -0.20 0.44 7.22
N ASP A 71 1.10 0.68 7.38
CA ASP A 71 1.61 1.85 8.10
C ASP A 71 1.19 3.17 7.42
N ALA A 72 1.29 3.23 6.09
CA ALA A 72 0.79 4.37 5.32
C ALA A 72 -0.72 4.59 5.54
N PHE A 73 -1.50 3.52 5.47
CA PHE A 73 -2.94 3.54 5.71
C PHE A 73 -3.29 4.04 7.12
N ASN A 74 -2.62 3.52 8.17
CA ASN A 74 -2.82 3.94 9.55
C ASN A 74 -2.45 5.41 9.76
N THR A 75 -1.40 5.88 9.10
CA THR A 75 -0.98 7.28 9.13
C THR A 75 -2.04 8.21 8.53
N ILE A 76 -2.66 7.81 7.41
CA ILE A 76 -3.78 8.55 6.80
C ILE A 76 -5.01 8.58 7.71
N GLN A 77 -5.33 7.46 8.37
CA GLN A 77 -6.47 7.33 9.29
C GLN A 77 -6.32 8.17 10.56
N ALA A 78 -5.11 8.21 11.15
CA ALA A 78 -4.86 8.86 12.43
C ALA A 78 -5.12 10.38 12.41
N HIS A 79 -5.15 11.02 11.23
CA HIS A 79 -4.95 12.45 11.10
C HIS A 79 -6.19 13.36 11.08
N HIS A 80 -7.25 13.03 11.81
CA HIS A 80 -8.52 13.77 11.78
C HIS A 80 -9.14 13.95 10.38
N LEU A 81 -8.59 13.26 9.37
CA LEU A 81 -9.13 13.22 8.02
C LEU A 81 -10.49 12.49 8.01
N ASN A 82 -10.78 11.68 9.05
CA ASN A 82 -12.02 10.91 9.23
C ASN A 82 -12.47 10.25 7.91
N LEU A 83 -11.50 9.74 7.16
CA LEU A 83 -11.76 9.09 5.89
C LEU A 83 -12.10 7.64 6.18
N GLN A 84 -13.37 7.30 5.99
CA GLN A 84 -13.83 5.92 6.08
C GLN A 84 -13.10 5.07 5.02
N TRP A 85 -12.96 3.78 5.34
CA TRP A 85 -12.57 2.79 4.37
C TRP A 85 -13.47 2.91 3.14
N PRO A 86 -12.92 3.09 1.92
CA PRO A 86 -13.71 2.75 0.75
C PRO A 86 -14.12 1.29 0.90
N THR A 87 -15.41 1.01 0.69
CA THR A 87 -15.97 -0.35 0.80
C THR A 87 -15.08 -1.30 0.05
N ASP A 88 -14.79 -2.44 0.68
CA ASP A 88 -13.97 -3.43 0.03
C ASP A 88 -14.58 -3.85 -1.30
N PRO A 89 -13.95 -3.61 -2.46
CA PRO A 89 -14.32 -4.35 -3.67
C PRO A 89 -14.31 -5.83 -3.36
N ILE A 90 -15.44 -6.48 -3.62
CA ILE A 90 -15.62 -7.93 -3.50
C ILE A 90 -14.61 -8.57 -4.43
N LEU A 91 -13.64 -9.29 -3.87
CA LEU A 91 -12.68 -10.05 -4.66
C LEU A 91 -13.43 -11.25 -5.27
N PRO A 92 -13.33 -11.49 -6.58
CA PRO A 92 -13.71 -12.79 -7.12
C PRO A 92 -12.80 -13.85 -6.48
N LEU A 93 -13.41 -14.90 -5.93
CA LEU A 93 -12.67 -16.07 -5.47
C LEU A 93 -11.97 -16.67 -6.69
N ASN A 94 -10.64 -16.56 -6.76
CA ASN A 94 -9.92 -17.19 -7.87
C ASN A 94 -9.91 -18.71 -7.65
N PRO A 95 -10.37 -19.52 -8.63
CA PRO A 95 -10.36 -20.96 -8.52
C PRO A 95 -8.95 -21.53 -8.36
N ILE A 96 -8.83 -22.60 -7.57
CA ILE A 96 -7.57 -23.26 -7.23
C ILE A 96 -7.32 -24.43 -8.21
N TYR A 97 -6.31 -24.34 -9.08
CA TYR A 97 -5.85 -25.45 -9.94
C TYR A 97 -4.45 -25.97 -9.53
N PRO A 98 -4.16 -27.29 -9.52
CA PRO A 98 -2.83 -27.84 -9.17
C PRO A 98 -1.81 -27.77 -10.34
N ASN A 99 -0.52 -27.58 -10.02
CA ASN A 99 0.63 -27.54 -10.95
C ASN A 99 0.49 -26.61 -12.17
N ASP A 100 0.60 -25.29 -11.95
CA ASP A 100 0.22 -24.36 -13.00
C ASP A 100 1.13 -23.10 -13.12
N PRO A 101 1.93 -22.96 -14.20
CA PRO A 101 2.62 -21.70 -14.51
C PRO A 101 1.67 -20.50 -14.65
N ILE A 102 0.36 -20.73 -14.88
CA ILE A 102 -0.66 -19.68 -14.86
C ILE A 102 -0.78 -19.04 -13.47
N ARG A 103 -0.52 -19.76 -12.38
CA ARG A 103 -0.57 -19.19 -11.01
C ARG A 103 0.62 -18.32 -10.69
N ILE A 104 1.81 -18.68 -11.15
CA ILE A 104 2.99 -17.81 -11.02
C ILE A 104 2.70 -16.50 -11.75
N LYS A 105 2.26 -16.61 -13.02
CA LYS A 105 1.84 -15.45 -13.82
C LYS A 105 0.71 -14.65 -13.15
N LEU A 106 -0.24 -15.32 -12.49
CA LEU A 106 -1.32 -14.66 -11.77
C LEU A 106 -0.80 -13.93 -10.52
N SER A 107 0.13 -14.52 -9.76
CA SER A 107 0.79 -13.88 -8.62
C SER A 107 1.54 -12.63 -9.08
N ASP A 108 2.36 -12.75 -10.13
CA ASP A 108 3.12 -11.62 -10.69
C ASP A 108 2.17 -10.54 -11.24
N ASN A 109 1.07 -10.91 -11.91
CA ASN A 109 0.03 -9.97 -12.32
C ASN A 109 -0.60 -9.22 -11.14
N ARG A 110 -0.83 -9.90 -10.00
CA ARG A 110 -1.32 -9.24 -8.79
C ARG A 110 -0.26 -8.30 -8.21
N ALA A 111 1.00 -8.71 -8.17
CA ALA A 111 2.08 -7.85 -7.72
C ALA A 111 2.25 -6.60 -8.62
N LEU A 112 2.14 -6.75 -9.93
CA LEU A 112 2.14 -5.63 -10.89
C LEU A 112 0.96 -4.66 -10.65
N LEU A 113 -0.25 -5.17 -10.41
CA LEU A 113 -1.38 -4.32 -10.05
C LEU A 113 -1.16 -3.60 -8.71
N ALA A 114 -0.50 -4.25 -7.74
CA ALA A 114 -0.11 -3.59 -6.49
C ALA A 114 0.91 -2.46 -6.73
N LEU A 115 1.89 -2.71 -7.60
CA LEU A 115 2.92 -1.76 -8.00
C LEU A 115 2.30 -0.53 -8.70
N ASP A 116 1.37 -0.74 -9.64
CA ASP A 116 0.65 0.33 -10.34
C ASP A 116 -0.11 1.22 -9.35
N ARG A 117 -0.84 0.62 -8.40
CA ARG A 117 -1.59 1.36 -7.38
C ARG A 117 -0.67 2.14 -6.44
N THR A 118 0.48 1.57 -6.12
CA THR A 118 1.52 2.22 -5.32
C THR A 118 2.12 3.43 -6.06
N ASN A 119 2.39 3.29 -7.36
CA ASN A 119 2.85 4.39 -8.22
C ASN A 119 1.84 5.53 -8.31
N ASP A 120 0.57 5.20 -8.53
CA ASP A 120 -0.50 6.20 -8.56
C ASP A 120 -0.64 6.89 -7.20
N ALA A 121 -0.59 6.14 -6.08
CA ALA A 121 -0.64 6.72 -4.75
C ALA A 121 0.48 7.74 -4.54
N ILE A 122 1.73 7.43 -4.95
CA ILE A 122 2.86 8.35 -4.88
C ILE A 122 2.60 9.64 -5.67
N ARG A 123 2.03 9.54 -6.88
CA ARG A 123 1.68 10.71 -7.71
C ARG A 123 0.63 11.60 -7.03
N TYR A 124 -0.40 11.01 -6.46
CA TYR A 124 -1.42 11.77 -5.72
C TYR A 124 -0.86 12.35 -4.42
N ILE A 125 0.07 11.69 -3.74
CA ILE A 125 0.76 12.29 -2.58
C ILE A 125 1.61 13.50 -3.01
N HIS A 126 2.28 13.46 -4.17
CA HIS A 126 2.99 14.65 -4.68
C HIS A 126 2.02 15.80 -4.93
N THR A 127 0.85 15.49 -5.53
CA THR A 127 -0.19 16.49 -5.75
C THR A 127 -0.68 17.09 -4.42
N ALA A 128 -0.90 16.25 -3.41
CA ALA A 128 -1.31 16.67 -2.07
C ALA A 128 -0.25 17.58 -1.41
N LEU A 129 1.03 17.24 -1.54
CA LEU A 129 2.14 18.04 -1.02
C LEU A 129 2.20 19.43 -1.67
N LEU A 130 1.98 19.53 -2.99
CA LEU A 130 2.00 20.80 -3.71
C LEU A 130 0.88 21.77 -3.27
N VAL A 131 -0.27 21.23 -2.87
CA VAL A 131 -1.43 22.02 -2.45
C VAL A 131 -1.56 22.15 -0.93
N SER A 132 -0.66 21.52 -0.18
CA SER A 132 -0.63 21.59 1.28
C SER A 132 0.04 22.90 1.72
N ALA A 133 -0.70 23.72 2.45
CA ALA A 133 -0.19 24.95 3.07
C ALA A 133 0.16 24.77 4.56
N ASP A 134 -0.06 23.57 5.10
CA ASP A 134 0.09 23.26 6.52
C ASP A 134 1.32 22.37 6.75
N SER A 135 2.23 22.80 7.62
CA SER A 135 3.46 22.06 7.92
C SER A 135 3.17 20.68 8.52
N ASP A 136 2.19 20.57 9.41
CA ASP A 136 1.89 19.32 10.11
C ASP A 136 1.41 18.28 9.08
N ILE A 137 0.46 18.69 8.22
CA ILE A 137 -0.07 17.85 7.14
C ILE A 137 1.03 17.50 6.12
N THR A 138 1.91 18.45 5.84
CA THR A 138 3.04 18.24 4.92
C THR A 138 3.99 17.16 5.45
N GLU A 139 4.37 17.22 6.72
CA GLU A 139 5.22 16.20 7.36
C GLU A 139 4.60 14.81 7.30
N GLN A 140 3.29 14.70 7.50
CA GLN A 140 2.59 13.41 7.39
C GLN A 140 2.54 12.91 5.96
N LEU A 141 2.26 13.78 4.99
CA LEU A 141 2.28 13.41 3.58
C LEU A 141 3.68 12.94 3.16
N LEU A 142 4.74 13.50 3.74
CA LEU A 142 6.11 13.02 3.54
C LEU A 142 6.33 11.64 4.18
N LEU A 143 5.82 11.40 5.38
CA LEU A 143 5.87 10.07 6.02
C LEU A 143 5.11 9.01 5.23
N ILE A 144 3.87 9.32 4.81
CA ILE A 144 3.05 8.45 3.96
C ILE A 144 3.79 8.17 2.65
N LYS A 145 4.38 9.19 2.02
CA LYS A 145 5.19 9.03 0.80
C LYS A 145 6.38 8.10 1.03
N PHE A 146 7.06 8.19 2.16
CA PHE A 146 8.17 7.31 2.50
C PHE A 146 7.69 5.86 2.61
N GLN A 147 6.63 5.60 3.39
CA GLN A 147 6.06 4.26 3.58
C GLN A 147 5.59 3.63 2.26
N VAL A 148 4.87 4.39 1.43
CA VAL A 148 4.41 3.93 0.11
C VAL A 148 5.58 3.68 -0.85
N LYS A 149 6.66 4.47 -0.78
CA LYS A 149 7.88 4.22 -1.55
C LYS A 149 8.61 2.96 -1.10
N SER A 150 8.69 2.71 0.21
CA SER A 150 9.28 1.48 0.75
C SER A 150 8.52 0.26 0.22
N ALA A 151 7.18 0.29 0.27
CA ALA A 151 6.34 -0.76 -0.31
C ALA A 151 6.60 -0.97 -1.80
N ARG A 152 6.81 0.11 -2.56
CA ARG A 152 7.12 0.02 -3.99
C ARG A 152 8.41 -0.77 -4.25
N LEU A 153 9.48 -0.46 -3.51
CA LEU A 153 10.78 -1.10 -3.68
C LEU A 153 10.70 -2.61 -3.42
N VAL A 154 10.07 -3.01 -2.31
CA VAL A 154 9.93 -4.44 -2.00
C VAL A 154 8.97 -5.18 -2.93
N LEU A 155 8.00 -4.47 -3.55
CA LEU A 155 7.17 -5.04 -4.61
C LEU A 155 7.97 -5.29 -5.90
N GLU A 156 8.83 -4.35 -6.29
CA GLU A 156 9.77 -4.51 -7.42
C GLU A 156 10.67 -5.73 -7.16
N ASP A 157 11.28 -5.81 -5.97
CA ASP A 157 12.12 -6.96 -5.57
C ASP A 157 11.33 -8.28 -5.55
N GLY A 158 10.07 -8.26 -5.09
CA GLY A 158 9.20 -9.44 -5.04
C GLY A 158 8.80 -9.96 -6.41
N ILE A 159 8.56 -9.06 -7.37
CA ILE A 159 8.29 -9.40 -8.77
C ILE A 159 9.52 -10.06 -9.38
N ASP A 160 10.70 -9.47 -9.17
CA ASP A 160 11.98 -9.95 -9.72
C ASP A 160 12.50 -11.22 -9.05
N ALA A 161 12.06 -11.51 -7.82
CA ALA A 161 12.44 -12.72 -7.11
C ALA A 161 11.92 -13.98 -7.82
N PRO A 162 12.76 -15.04 -7.94
CA PRO A 162 12.31 -16.31 -8.48
C PRO A 162 11.26 -16.94 -7.54
N PRO A 163 10.24 -17.64 -8.09
CA PRO A 163 9.21 -18.29 -7.29
C PRO A 163 9.74 -19.46 -6.45
N PHE A 164 10.80 -20.12 -6.90
CA PHE A 164 11.41 -21.28 -6.25
C PHE A 164 12.90 -21.08 -6.00
N ALA A 165 13.44 -21.69 -4.95
CA ALA A 165 14.84 -21.51 -4.53
C ALA A 165 15.87 -21.99 -5.58
N GLY A 166 15.47 -22.84 -6.52
CA GLY A 166 16.31 -23.36 -7.61
C GLY A 166 16.21 -22.63 -8.94
N ASP A 167 15.30 -21.65 -9.07
CA ASP A 167 15.06 -20.91 -10.33
C ASP A 167 16.04 -19.75 -10.56
N VAL A 168 17.11 -19.68 -9.76
CA VAL A 168 18.26 -18.83 -10.05
C VAL A 168 18.92 -19.38 -11.30
N LYS A 169 18.48 -18.91 -12.48
CA LYS A 169 19.21 -19.11 -13.73
C LYS A 169 20.66 -18.70 -13.45
N SER A 170 21.56 -19.68 -13.47
CA SER A 170 22.99 -19.45 -13.61
C SER A 170 23.18 -18.47 -14.77
N ARG A 171 23.46 -17.22 -14.43
CA ARG A 171 23.95 -16.22 -15.39
C ARG A 171 25.34 -16.62 -15.84
#